data_AF-A0A1T4S3U0-F1
#
_entry.id   AF-A0A1T4S3U0-F1
#
_cell.length_a   1.000
_cell.length_b   1.000
_cell.length_c   1.000
_cell.angle_alpha   90.00
_cell.angle_beta   90.00
_cell.angle_gamma   90.00
#
_symmetry.space_group_name_H-M   'P 1'
#
loop_
_entity.id
_entity.type
_entity.pdbx_description
1 polymer ?
#
loop_
_entity_poly.entity_id
_entity_poly.type
_entity_poly.pdbx_seq_one_letter_code
_entity_poly.pdbx_strand_id
1 'polypeptide(L)'
;MTADWKQRPEGGGWFALWLIRTIARHGGRAVARVLLIPITLYFLVVRGPERRASRAYLGRVLGRRASLADVARHIHCFASTILDRVFMLSGQLDRFDIDIDGLDGLHAQLDRGKGVLVFGSHLGSFEVLRVLARKRPDVSVRVVLDKGHNPAITQLLDALDPEMARSVIDAGQSGPSLMLAIKEATDEGALVALLVDRVHPGHPGHASRFLGAPASFPTAPWLIAAVLKVPVVLAFGLYRGGRRYDLRFEVFSEGLDVPRSQRSRLLPELVERYSSRLQHHACDAPYNWFNFYDFWRPDDTSTHDMVAGDAGAERLAARGGA
;
A
#
# COMPACT_ATOMS: atom_id res chain seq x y z
N MET A 1 -7.95 -36.40 -12.20
CA MET A 1 -7.86 -35.55 -13.42
C MET A 1 -8.27 -34.14 -13.00
N THR A 2 -7.58 -33.44 -12.09
CA THR A 2 -6.22 -32.88 -12.25
C THR A 2 -6.00 -32.29 -13.65
N ALA A 3 -6.61 -31.12 -13.87
CA ALA A 3 -6.25 -30.21 -14.95
C ALA A 3 -6.47 -28.76 -14.48
N ASP A 4 -5.34 -28.13 -14.15
CA ASP A 4 -4.98 -26.77 -14.58
C ASP A 4 -5.87 -25.59 -14.16
N TRP A 5 -5.76 -25.18 -12.90
CA TRP A 5 -6.08 -23.82 -12.45
C TRP A 5 -4.99 -22.80 -12.84
N LYS A 6 -3.98 -23.22 -13.61
CA LYS A 6 -2.75 -22.47 -13.94
C LYS A 6 -2.80 -21.71 -15.27
N GLN A 7 -3.94 -21.67 -15.96
CA GLN A 7 -4.08 -21.01 -17.28
C GLN A 7 -5.21 -19.97 -17.31
N ARG A 8 -5.31 -19.11 -16.31
CA ARG A 8 -6.06 -17.86 -16.46
C ARG A 8 -5.08 -16.75 -16.82
N PRO A 9 -5.12 -16.20 -18.06
CA PRO A 9 -4.28 -15.05 -18.40
C PRO A 9 -4.69 -13.90 -17.49
N GLU A 10 -3.73 -13.43 -16.70
CA GLU A 10 -3.85 -12.30 -15.80
C GLU A 10 -4.50 -11.12 -16.55
N GLY A 11 -5.59 -10.57 -16.00
CA GLY A 11 -6.39 -9.46 -16.55
C GLY A 11 -5.67 -8.11 -16.65
N GLY A 12 -4.34 -8.14 -16.70
CA GLY A 12 -3.45 -7.06 -17.07
C GLY A 12 -2.49 -7.55 -18.15
N GLY A 13 -3.01 -8.18 -19.21
CA GLY A 13 -2.20 -8.65 -20.32
C GLY A 13 -1.31 -7.54 -20.89
N TRP A 14 -0.30 -7.91 -21.67
CA TRP A 14 0.65 -7.01 -22.34
C TRP A 14 0.00 -5.74 -22.94
N PHE A 15 -1.25 -5.83 -23.37
CA PHE A 15 -2.08 -4.71 -23.81
C PHE A 15 -2.36 -3.65 -22.74
N ALA A 16 -2.69 -4.03 -21.50
CA ALA A 16 -2.90 -3.08 -20.40
C ALA A 16 -1.58 -2.37 -20.02
N LEU A 17 -0.47 -3.12 -19.95
CA LEU A 17 0.86 -2.54 -19.73
C LEU A 17 1.29 -1.63 -20.90
N TRP A 18 1.02 -2.04 -22.14
CA TRP A 18 1.27 -1.24 -23.33
C TRP A 18 0.42 0.03 -23.35
N LEU A 19 -0.87 -0.06 -22.99
CA LEU A 19 -1.78 1.07 -22.94
C LEU A 19 -1.36 2.07 -21.85
N ILE A 20 -1.03 1.57 -20.65
CA ILE A 20 -0.50 2.37 -19.55
C ILE A 20 0.81 3.07 -19.97
N ARG A 21 1.75 2.33 -20.57
CA ARG A 21 3.02 2.87 -21.09
C ARG A 21 2.79 3.90 -22.21
N THR A 22 1.83 3.66 -23.09
CA THR A 22 1.52 4.55 -24.21
C THR A 22 0.85 5.82 -23.74
N ILE A 23 -0.09 5.75 -22.81
CA ILE A 23 -0.71 6.91 -22.15
C ILE A 23 0.35 7.71 -21.38
N ALA A 24 1.22 7.03 -20.63
CA ALA A 24 2.29 7.67 -19.88
C ALA A 24 3.32 8.39 -20.78
N ARG A 25 3.55 7.87 -21.99
CA ARG A 25 4.51 8.44 -22.96
C ARG A 25 3.91 9.48 -23.93
N HIS A 26 2.65 9.34 -24.34
CA HIS A 26 2.09 10.13 -25.45
C HIS A 26 0.76 10.85 -25.13
N GLY A 27 -0.11 10.27 -24.29
CA GLY A 27 -1.45 10.84 -24.02
C GLY A 27 -1.48 11.93 -22.96
N GLY A 28 -0.45 12.00 -22.11
CA GLY A 28 -0.36 12.96 -21.02
C GLY A 28 -1.36 12.70 -19.89
N ARG A 29 -1.07 13.27 -18.71
CA ARG A 29 -1.82 13.01 -17.47
C ARG A 29 -3.29 13.46 -17.53
N ALA A 30 -3.59 14.50 -18.31
CA ALA A 30 -4.94 15.05 -18.42
C ALA A 30 -5.92 14.07 -19.10
N VAL A 31 -5.53 13.48 -20.24
CA VAL A 31 -6.36 12.50 -20.96
C VAL A 31 -6.56 11.25 -20.10
N ALA A 32 -5.49 10.78 -19.46
CA ALA A 32 -5.56 9.64 -18.56
C ALA A 32 -6.55 9.84 -17.40
N ARG A 33 -6.62 11.06 -16.84
CA ARG A 33 -7.57 11.42 -15.77
C ARG A 33 -9.03 11.40 -16.23
N VAL A 34 -9.31 11.79 -17.48
CA VAL A 34 -10.67 11.71 -18.03
C VAL A 34 -11.12 10.24 -18.14
N LEU A 35 -10.21 9.35 -18.55
CA LEU A 35 -10.48 7.91 -18.63
C LEU A 35 -10.75 7.26 -17.26
N LEU A 36 -10.35 7.90 -16.14
CA LEU A 36 -10.67 7.39 -14.81
C LEU A 36 -12.17 7.48 -14.49
N ILE A 37 -12.93 8.36 -15.15
CA ILE A 37 -14.37 8.51 -14.92
C ILE A 37 -15.13 7.22 -15.29
N PRO A 38 -15.05 6.71 -16.54
CA PRO A 38 -15.72 5.46 -16.91
C PRO A 38 -15.16 4.25 -16.14
N ILE A 39 -13.86 4.22 -15.82
CA ILE A 39 -13.26 3.16 -14.99
C ILE A 39 -13.88 3.17 -13.59
N THR A 40 -13.97 4.34 -12.95
CA THR A 40 -14.59 4.48 -11.62
C THR A 40 -16.05 3.99 -11.65
N LEU A 41 -16.81 4.36 -12.69
CA LEU A 41 -18.20 3.92 -12.85
C LEU A 41 -18.31 2.40 -12.98
N TYR A 42 -17.46 1.78 -13.79
CA TYR A 42 -17.39 0.32 -13.93
C TYR A 42 -17.16 -0.36 -12.57
N PHE A 43 -16.13 0.06 -11.82
CA PHE A 43 -15.85 -0.49 -10.50
C PHE A 43 -16.99 -0.22 -9.51
N LEU A 44 -17.61 0.95 -9.55
CA LEU A 44 -18.73 1.30 -8.70
C LEU A 44 -19.95 0.39 -8.92
N VAL A 45 -20.23 0.02 -10.17
CA VAL A 45 -21.38 -0.84 -10.51
C VAL A 45 -21.06 -2.31 -10.24
N VAL A 46 -19.92 -2.77 -10.73
CA VAL A 46 -19.62 -4.20 -10.83
C VAL A 46 -19.00 -4.77 -9.55
N ARG A 47 -18.21 -3.99 -8.79
CA ARG A 47 -17.48 -4.46 -7.60
C ARG A 47 -18.27 -4.30 -6.31
N GLY A 48 -19.26 -5.18 -6.14
CA GLY A 48 -20.14 -5.21 -4.97
C GLY A 48 -19.43 -5.30 -3.61
N PRO A 49 -18.54 -6.28 -3.38
CA PRO A 49 -17.79 -6.42 -2.13
C PRO A 49 -16.95 -5.18 -1.76
N GLU A 50 -16.17 -4.68 -2.71
CA GLU A 50 -15.27 -3.54 -2.55
C GLU A 50 -16.06 -2.25 -2.27
N ARG A 51 -17.20 -2.08 -2.94
CA ARG A 51 -18.15 -0.99 -2.66
C ARG A 51 -18.70 -1.06 -1.23
N ARG A 52 -19.00 -2.25 -0.71
CA ARG A 52 -19.46 -2.43 0.68
C ARG A 52 -18.36 -2.12 1.68
N ALA A 53 -17.15 -2.63 1.46
CA ALA A 53 -15.99 -2.34 2.30
C ALA A 53 -15.68 -0.84 2.34
N SER A 54 -15.64 -0.18 1.17
CA SER A 54 -15.47 1.27 1.08
C SER A 54 -16.56 2.02 1.85
N ARG A 55 -17.83 1.61 1.73
CA ARG A 55 -18.93 2.25 2.48
C ARG A 55 -18.78 2.06 3.98
N ALA A 56 -18.34 0.89 4.42
CA ALA A 56 -18.14 0.56 5.83
C ALA A 56 -17.00 1.37 6.45
N TYR A 57 -15.89 1.52 5.73
CA TYR A 57 -14.78 2.40 6.12
C TYR A 57 -15.23 3.86 6.16
N LEU A 58 -15.77 4.38 5.05
CA LEU A 58 -16.21 5.78 4.94
C LEU A 58 -17.26 6.12 6.00
N GLY A 59 -18.13 5.16 6.34
CA GLY A 59 -19.10 5.30 7.41
C GLY A 59 -18.49 5.58 8.78
N ARG A 60 -17.34 4.95 9.07
CA ARG A 60 -16.61 5.13 10.33
C ARG A 60 -15.80 6.42 10.34
N VAL A 61 -14.99 6.65 9.30
CA VAL A 61 -14.07 7.81 9.26
C VAL A 61 -14.80 9.14 9.09
N LEU A 62 -15.93 9.17 8.37
CA LEU A 62 -16.73 10.39 8.20
C LEU A 62 -17.72 10.61 9.35
N GLY A 63 -17.90 9.64 10.25
CA GLY A 63 -18.88 9.71 11.35
C GLY A 63 -20.35 9.77 10.88
N ARG A 64 -20.64 9.41 9.64
CA ARG A 64 -22.00 9.42 9.04
C ARG A 64 -22.17 8.29 8.05
N ARG A 65 -23.40 7.92 7.70
CA ARG A 65 -23.64 6.99 6.59
C ARG A 65 -23.02 7.52 5.29
N ALA A 66 -22.16 6.71 4.67
CA ALA A 66 -21.50 7.06 3.41
C ALA A 66 -22.44 6.87 2.22
N SER A 67 -22.57 7.92 1.42
CA SER A 67 -23.38 7.95 0.20
C SER A 67 -22.71 7.19 -0.94
N LEU A 68 -23.43 6.96 -2.04
CA LEU A 68 -22.82 6.39 -3.24
C LEU A 68 -21.76 7.33 -3.85
N ALA A 69 -21.95 8.64 -3.74
CA ALA A 69 -20.98 9.64 -4.18
C ALA A 69 -19.68 9.59 -3.36
N ASP A 70 -19.77 9.34 -2.06
CA ASP A 70 -18.57 9.15 -1.22
C ASP A 70 -17.77 7.93 -1.66
N VAL A 71 -18.45 6.82 -1.94
CA VAL A 71 -17.79 5.60 -2.42
C VAL A 71 -17.19 5.80 -3.82
N ALA A 72 -17.92 6.47 -4.72
CA ALA A 72 -17.40 6.81 -6.04
C ALA A 72 -16.14 7.68 -5.95
N ARG A 73 -16.14 8.68 -5.05
CA ARG A 73 -14.96 9.53 -4.78
C ARG A 73 -13.80 8.72 -4.23
N HIS A 74 -14.05 7.76 -3.33
CA HIS A 74 -13.01 6.90 -2.78
C HIS A 74 -12.38 6.01 -3.85
N ILE A 75 -13.20 5.34 -4.68
CA ILE A 75 -12.73 4.53 -5.81
C ILE A 75 -11.94 5.40 -6.80
N HIS A 76 -12.44 6.61 -7.11
CA HIS A 76 -11.75 7.54 -8.01
C HIS A 76 -10.41 8.01 -7.43
N CYS A 77 -10.34 8.24 -6.12
CA CYS A 77 -9.11 8.58 -5.42
C CYS A 77 -8.08 7.47 -5.57
N PHE A 78 -8.47 6.22 -5.34
CA PHE A 78 -7.62 5.04 -5.54
C PHE A 78 -7.16 4.92 -7.00
N ALA A 79 -8.08 5.04 -7.96
CA ALA A 79 -7.74 4.97 -9.38
C ALA A 79 -6.75 6.09 -9.79
N SER A 80 -6.90 7.29 -9.19
CA SER A 80 -6.00 8.41 -9.41
C SER A 80 -4.59 8.15 -8.86
N THR A 81 -4.46 7.57 -7.67
CA THR A 81 -3.15 7.24 -7.09
C THR A 81 -2.45 6.11 -7.84
N ILE A 82 -3.20 5.11 -8.33
CA ILE A 82 -2.65 4.06 -9.19
C ILE A 82 -2.17 4.62 -10.53
N LEU A 83 -2.93 5.53 -11.15
CA LEU A 83 -2.49 6.21 -12.36
C LEU A 83 -1.23 7.05 -12.10
N ASP A 84 -1.22 7.82 -11.02
CA ASP A 84 -0.09 8.69 -10.67
C ASP A 84 1.18 7.89 -10.34
N ARG A 85 1.05 6.69 -9.74
CA ARG A 85 2.14 5.72 -9.55
C ARG A 85 2.89 5.44 -10.86
N VAL A 86 2.20 5.28 -11.98
CA VAL A 86 2.85 5.02 -13.28
C VAL A 86 3.79 6.18 -13.67
N PHE A 87 3.32 7.42 -13.51
CA PHE A 87 4.14 8.60 -13.80
C PHE A 87 5.29 8.76 -12.80
N MET A 88 5.04 8.50 -11.52
CA MET A 88 6.05 8.56 -10.45
C MET A 88 7.16 7.52 -10.67
N LEU A 89 6.81 6.27 -11.01
CA LEU A 89 7.77 5.21 -11.33
C LEU A 89 8.54 5.51 -12.62
N SER A 90 7.90 6.13 -13.60
CA SER A 90 8.56 6.58 -14.83
C SER A 90 9.47 7.80 -14.65
N GLY A 91 9.74 8.24 -13.42
CA GLY A 91 10.66 9.35 -13.10
C GLY A 91 10.05 10.75 -13.26
N GLN A 92 8.74 10.84 -13.54
CA GLN A 92 8.08 12.12 -13.84
C GLN A 92 7.54 12.81 -12.56
N LEU A 93 8.34 12.80 -11.49
CA LEU A 93 7.97 13.36 -10.18
C LEU A 93 7.71 14.87 -10.22
N ASP A 94 8.38 15.60 -11.13
CA ASP A 94 8.22 17.06 -11.29
C ASP A 94 6.82 17.49 -11.76
N ARG A 95 5.96 16.54 -12.14
CA ARG A 95 4.55 16.81 -12.49
C ARG A 95 3.65 17.00 -11.26
N PHE A 96 4.17 16.70 -10.07
CA PHE A 96 3.40 16.66 -8.83
C PHE A 96 3.86 17.77 -7.89
N ASP A 97 2.88 18.39 -7.24
CA ASP A 97 3.13 19.36 -6.18
C ASP A 97 3.16 18.57 -4.87
N ILE A 98 4.36 18.30 -4.35
CA ILE A 98 4.56 17.47 -3.16
C ILE A 98 4.97 18.38 -2.01
N ASP A 99 4.07 18.57 -1.03
CA ASP A 99 4.39 19.17 0.25
C ASP A 99 5.02 18.11 1.16
N ILE A 100 6.20 18.37 1.72
CA ILE A 100 6.94 17.38 2.52
C ILE A 100 7.16 17.95 3.91
N ASP A 101 6.84 17.15 4.92
CA ASP A 101 7.01 17.50 6.32
C ASP A 101 7.63 16.35 7.11
N GLY A 102 8.43 16.70 8.12
CA GLY A 102 9.21 15.76 8.92
C GLY A 102 10.42 15.14 8.21
N LEU A 103 10.75 15.59 6.99
CA LEU A 103 11.88 15.07 6.21
C LEU A 103 13.22 15.24 6.95
N ASP A 104 13.42 16.37 7.62
CA ASP A 104 14.64 16.62 8.39
C ASP A 104 14.81 15.62 9.53
N GLY A 105 13.71 15.18 10.15
CA GLY A 105 13.71 14.14 11.17
C GLY A 105 14.15 12.78 10.61
N LEU A 106 13.70 12.43 9.41
CA LEU A 106 14.16 11.22 8.70
C LEU A 106 15.65 11.33 8.34
N HIS A 107 16.08 12.45 7.76
CA HIS A 107 17.49 12.69 7.41
C HIS A 107 18.38 12.56 8.64
N ALA A 108 17.99 13.17 9.77
CA ALA A 108 18.74 13.07 11.02
C ALA A 108 18.88 11.63 11.54
N GLN A 109 17.95 10.72 11.25
CA GLN A 109 18.11 9.30 11.58
C GLN A 109 19.05 8.59 10.61
N LEU A 110 18.95 8.88 9.31
CA LEU A 110 19.85 8.32 8.28
C LEU A 110 21.30 8.75 8.49
N ASP A 111 21.52 10.01 8.88
CA ASP A 111 22.85 10.60 9.09
C ASP A 111 23.60 10.01 10.31
N ARG A 112 22.91 9.20 11.14
CA ARG A 112 23.55 8.41 12.21
C ARG A 112 24.36 7.22 11.65
N GLY A 113 24.30 6.98 10.34
CA GLY A 113 25.02 5.89 9.67
C GLY A 113 24.43 4.50 9.93
N LYS A 114 23.23 4.44 10.53
CA LYS A 114 22.44 3.22 10.69
C LYS A 114 21.28 3.27 9.71
N GLY A 115 20.92 2.13 9.11
CA GLY A 115 19.72 2.03 8.29
C GLY A 115 18.46 2.36 9.08
N VAL A 116 17.39 2.71 8.37
CA VAL A 116 16.12 3.17 8.96
C VAL A 116 14.97 2.33 8.43
N LEU A 117 14.07 1.92 9.31
CA LEU A 117 12.81 1.30 8.91
C LEU A 117 11.76 2.38 8.67
N VAL A 118 11.15 2.38 7.50
CA VAL A 118 10.03 3.26 7.16
C VAL A 118 8.74 2.45 7.10
N PHE A 119 7.88 2.69 8.07
CA PHE A 119 6.60 2.00 8.19
C PHE A 119 5.50 2.84 7.55
N GLY A 120 4.89 2.27 6.51
CA GLY A 120 3.74 2.84 5.82
C GLY A 120 2.47 2.03 6.02
N SER A 121 1.45 2.44 5.28
CA SER A 121 0.16 1.76 5.19
C SER A 121 -0.40 1.89 3.79
N HIS A 122 -1.53 1.24 3.53
CA HIS A 122 -2.30 1.46 2.31
C HIS A 122 -3.10 2.79 2.33
N LEU A 123 -2.73 3.74 3.21
CA LEU A 123 -3.22 5.11 3.21
C LEU A 123 -2.40 5.96 2.23
N GLY A 124 -3.03 6.34 1.13
CA GLY A 124 -2.45 7.20 0.11
C GLY A 124 -1.52 6.45 -0.84
N SER A 125 -0.55 7.16 -1.39
CA SER A 125 0.45 6.64 -2.33
C SER A 125 1.80 6.51 -1.66
N PHE A 126 2.19 5.27 -1.35
CA PHE A 126 3.50 4.98 -0.80
C PHE A 126 4.64 5.29 -1.80
N GLU A 127 4.36 5.29 -3.11
CA GLU A 127 5.33 5.60 -4.17
C GLU A 127 5.85 7.05 -4.12
N VAL A 128 5.12 7.96 -3.47
CA VAL A 128 5.55 9.35 -3.28
C VAL A 128 6.87 9.41 -2.50
N LEU A 129 7.17 8.38 -1.70
CA LEU A 129 8.47 8.22 -1.03
C LEU A 129 9.66 8.19 -1.98
N ARG A 130 9.46 7.94 -3.29
CA ARG A 130 10.52 8.03 -4.29
C ARG A 130 11.12 9.43 -4.41
N VAL A 131 10.46 10.46 -3.87
CA VAL A 131 11.09 11.78 -3.70
C VAL A 131 12.38 11.70 -2.89
N LEU A 132 12.51 10.73 -1.98
CA LEU A 132 13.72 10.47 -1.20
C LEU A 132 14.90 10.07 -2.09
N ALA A 133 14.69 9.24 -3.11
CA ALA A 133 15.77 8.86 -4.04
C ALA A 133 16.35 10.08 -4.79
N ARG A 134 15.56 11.16 -4.96
CA ARG A 134 16.05 12.42 -5.54
C ARG A 134 16.72 13.33 -4.52
N LYS A 135 16.20 13.38 -3.29
CA LYS A 135 16.68 14.27 -2.22
C LYS A 135 17.92 13.71 -1.51
N ARG A 136 18.04 12.38 -1.44
CA ARG A 136 19.12 11.61 -0.83
C ARG A 136 19.55 10.46 -1.76
N PRO A 137 20.17 10.77 -2.91
CA PRO A 137 20.65 9.75 -3.84
C PRO A 137 21.76 8.87 -3.24
N ASP A 138 22.38 9.31 -2.13
CA ASP A 138 23.35 8.58 -1.33
C ASP A 138 22.72 7.42 -0.54
N VAL A 139 21.41 7.43 -0.32
CA VAL A 139 20.71 6.43 0.51
C VAL A 139 20.05 5.38 -0.37
N SER A 140 20.43 4.11 -0.16
CA SER A 140 19.76 2.98 -0.79
C SER A 140 18.34 2.82 -0.24
N VAL A 141 17.34 2.75 -1.12
CA VAL A 141 15.94 2.50 -0.75
C VAL A 141 15.57 1.07 -1.12
N ARG A 142 15.21 0.27 -0.12
CA ARG A 142 14.77 -1.12 -0.26
C ARG A 142 13.29 -1.21 0.11
N VAL A 143 12.49 -1.92 -0.68
CA VAL A 143 11.04 -2.08 -0.42
C VAL A 143 10.72 -3.53 -0.12
N VAL A 144 10.03 -3.79 0.98
CA VAL A 144 9.55 -5.14 1.32
C VAL A 144 8.18 -5.35 0.67
N LEU A 145 8.12 -6.26 -0.30
CA LEU A 145 6.91 -6.56 -1.08
C LEU A 145 6.80 -8.07 -1.30
N ASP A 146 5.59 -8.63 -1.17
CA ASP A 146 5.33 -10.00 -1.60
C ASP A 146 5.23 -10.06 -3.12
N LYS A 147 6.25 -10.66 -3.77
CA LYS A 147 6.32 -10.77 -5.23
C LYS A 147 5.30 -11.76 -5.78
N GLY A 148 4.96 -12.80 -5.01
CA GLY A 148 4.05 -13.88 -5.42
C GLY A 148 2.58 -13.47 -5.41
N HIS A 149 2.17 -12.64 -4.45
CA HIS A 149 0.80 -12.11 -4.39
C HIS A 149 0.53 -10.99 -5.40
N ASN A 150 1.57 -10.34 -5.95
CA ASN A 150 1.40 -9.17 -6.82
C ASN A 150 2.26 -9.23 -8.11
N PRO A 151 2.13 -10.28 -8.95
CA PRO A 151 2.95 -10.45 -10.14
C PRO A 151 2.83 -9.27 -11.12
N ALA A 152 1.63 -8.70 -11.28
CA ALA A 152 1.40 -7.54 -12.14
C ALA A 152 2.13 -6.27 -11.65
N ILE A 153 2.24 -6.06 -10.33
CA ILE A 153 2.98 -4.92 -9.76
C ILE A 153 4.47 -5.13 -9.96
N THR A 154 4.98 -6.35 -9.71
CA THR A 154 6.39 -6.69 -9.92
C THR A 154 6.78 -6.50 -11.40
N GLN A 155 5.97 -7.01 -12.34
CA GLN A 155 6.19 -6.82 -13.78
C GLN A 155 6.13 -5.34 -14.20
N LEU A 156 5.21 -4.55 -13.63
CA LEU A 156 5.12 -3.11 -13.88
C LEU A 156 6.36 -2.38 -13.34
N LEU A 157 6.83 -2.74 -12.14
CA LEU A 157 8.05 -2.20 -11.56
C LEU A 157 9.27 -2.55 -12.43
N ASP A 158 9.44 -3.81 -12.82
CA ASP A 158 10.50 -4.25 -13.74
C ASP A 158 10.46 -3.48 -15.07
N ALA A 159 9.27 -3.21 -15.61
CA ALA A 159 9.10 -2.54 -16.90
C ALA A 159 9.33 -1.01 -16.85
N LEU A 160 9.12 -0.38 -15.68
CA LEU A 160 9.20 1.09 -15.51
C LEU A 160 10.47 1.54 -14.80
N ASP A 161 10.96 0.76 -13.83
CA ASP A 161 12.14 1.04 -13.01
C ASP A 161 12.87 -0.27 -12.60
N PRO A 162 13.70 -0.83 -13.49
CA PRO A 162 14.46 -2.05 -13.23
C PRO A 162 15.43 -1.93 -12.05
N GLU A 163 15.89 -0.72 -11.72
CA GLU A 163 16.78 -0.52 -10.58
C GLU A 163 16.03 -0.69 -9.26
N MET A 164 14.83 -0.11 -9.17
CA MET A 164 13.94 -0.31 -8.03
C MET A 164 13.48 -1.77 -7.90
N ALA A 165 13.19 -2.45 -9.02
CA ALA A 165 12.80 -3.84 -8.95
C ALA A 165 13.88 -4.74 -8.33
N ARG A 166 15.17 -4.40 -8.52
CA ARG A 166 16.31 -5.06 -7.88
C ARG A 166 16.45 -4.72 -6.38
N SER A 167 15.89 -3.60 -5.91
CA SER A 167 15.91 -3.21 -4.49
C SER A 167 14.78 -3.82 -3.66
N VAL A 168 13.86 -4.57 -4.28
CA VAL A 168 12.77 -5.27 -3.60
C VAL A 168 13.28 -6.46 -2.78
N ILE A 169 12.99 -6.44 -1.48
CA ILE A 169 13.12 -7.59 -0.58
C ILE A 169 11.81 -8.36 -0.62
N ASP A 170 11.86 -9.62 -1.07
CA ASP A 170 10.65 -10.43 -1.22
C ASP A 170 10.08 -10.88 0.14
N ALA A 171 8.86 -10.47 0.45
CA ALA A 171 8.15 -10.82 1.67
C ALA A 171 7.58 -12.25 1.67
N GLY A 172 7.51 -12.90 0.51
CA GLY A 172 7.09 -14.30 0.38
C GLY A 172 8.14 -15.31 0.88
N GLN A 173 9.35 -14.85 1.20
CA GLN A 173 10.40 -15.66 1.80
C GLN A 173 10.04 -16.13 3.22
N SER A 174 10.76 -17.13 3.73
CA SER A 174 10.61 -17.55 5.12
C SER A 174 10.97 -16.40 6.09
N GLY A 175 10.29 -16.35 7.24
CA GLY A 175 10.49 -15.29 8.24
C GLY A 175 11.97 -15.04 8.63
N PRO A 176 12.81 -16.05 8.85
CA PRO A 176 14.23 -15.86 9.11
C PRO A 176 15.00 -15.24 7.94
N SER A 177 14.70 -15.64 6.70
CA SER A 177 15.36 -15.12 5.50
C SER A 177 14.97 -13.66 5.25
N LEU A 178 13.68 -13.34 5.43
CA LEU A 178 13.19 -11.96 5.36
C LEU A 178 13.87 -11.08 6.42
N MET A 179 13.96 -11.55 7.67
CA MET A 179 14.65 -10.83 8.74
C MET A 179 16.12 -10.58 8.39
N LEU A 180 16.83 -11.59 7.87
CA LEU A 180 18.23 -11.46 7.49
C LEU A 180 18.41 -10.44 6.37
N ALA A 181 17.57 -10.50 5.32
CA ALA A 181 17.63 -9.56 4.20
C ALA A 181 17.34 -8.11 4.64
N ILE A 182 16.38 -7.90 5.54
CA ILE A 182 16.12 -6.58 6.13
C ILE A 182 17.32 -6.13 6.96
N LYS A 183 17.90 -7.03 7.77
CA LYS A 183 19.08 -6.73 8.60
C LYS A 183 20.26 -6.29 7.73
N GLU A 184 20.62 -7.07 6.72
CA GLU A 184 21.72 -6.78 5.79
C GLU A 184 21.52 -5.40 5.15
N ALA A 185 20.32 -5.13 4.62
CA ALA A 185 19.99 -3.82 4.07
C ALA A 185 20.17 -2.69 5.11
N THR A 186 19.68 -2.87 6.34
CA THR A 186 19.83 -1.82 7.36
C THR A 186 21.26 -1.66 7.87
N ASP A 187 22.06 -2.74 7.89
CA ASP A 187 23.49 -2.68 8.25
C ASP A 187 24.30 -1.91 7.18
N GLU A 188 23.87 -1.99 5.91
CA GLU A 188 24.39 -1.19 4.78
C GLU A 188 23.94 0.29 4.82
N GLY A 189 23.20 0.70 5.85
CA GLY A 189 22.66 2.08 5.95
C GLY A 189 21.43 2.34 5.09
N ALA A 190 20.80 1.29 4.53
CA ALA A 190 19.64 1.47 3.67
C ALA A 190 18.39 1.91 4.44
N LEU A 191 17.51 2.62 3.74
CA LEU A 191 16.13 2.84 4.14
C LEU A 191 15.31 1.64 3.67
N VAL A 192 14.72 0.90 4.61
CA VAL A 192 13.87 -0.26 4.30
C VAL A 192 12.41 0.08 4.58
N ALA A 193 11.59 0.04 3.53
CA ALA A 193 10.22 0.49 3.54
C ALA A 193 9.24 -0.70 3.55
N LEU A 194 8.28 -0.70 4.48
CA LEU A 194 7.31 -1.80 4.67
C LEU A 194 5.91 -1.26 4.97
N LEU A 195 4.87 -1.94 4.47
CA LEU A 195 3.49 -1.63 4.83
C LEU A 195 3.08 -2.48 6.04
N VAL A 196 2.58 -1.83 7.10
CA VAL A 196 2.35 -2.48 8.41
C VAL A 196 0.91 -2.34 8.90
N ASP A 197 -0.04 -2.09 8.00
CA ASP A 197 -1.46 -2.00 8.33
C ASP A 197 -2.26 -3.29 8.09
N ARG A 198 -1.72 -4.31 7.38
CA ARG A 198 -2.46 -5.55 7.05
C ARG A 198 -1.90 -6.78 7.75
N VAL A 199 -2.79 -7.61 8.31
CA VAL A 199 -2.46 -8.94 8.82
C VAL A 199 -2.61 -9.95 7.69
N HIS A 200 -1.56 -10.74 7.45
CA HIS A 200 -1.61 -11.83 6.48
C HIS A 200 -2.27 -13.07 7.10
N PRO A 201 -2.97 -13.90 6.31
CA PRO A 201 -3.53 -15.16 6.80
C PRO A 201 -2.49 -16.01 7.55
N GLY A 202 -2.87 -16.56 8.70
CA GLY A 202 -2.00 -17.39 9.53
C GLY A 202 -0.88 -16.63 10.28
N HIS A 203 -0.79 -15.30 10.17
CA HIS A 203 0.21 -14.49 10.86
C HIS A 203 -0.36 -13.81 12.12
N PRO A 204 0.46 -13.61 13.16
CA PRO A 204 0.00 -13.02 14.41
C PRO A 204 -0.34 -11.53 14.25
N GLY A 205 -1.57 -11.18 14.62
CA GLY A 205 -2.04 -9.81 14.75
C GLY A 205 -2.33 -9.43 16.20
N HIS A 206 -2.33 -8.14 16.48
CA HIS A 206 -2.80 -7.56 17.73
C HIS A 206 -4.02 -6.68 17.46
N ALA A 207 -5.09 -6.88 18.23
CA ALA A 207 -6.30 -6.09 18.12
C ALA A 207 -6.10 -4.72 18.78
N SER A 208 -6.24 -3.65 18.02
CA SER A 208 -6.17 -2.27 18.51
C SER A 208 -7.42 -1.48 18.09
N ARG A 209 -7.78 -0.43 18.84
CA ARG A 209 -8.90 0.44 18.46
C ARG A 209 -8.52 1.26 17.23
N PHE A 210 -9.33 1.15 16.18
CA PHE A 210 -9.17 1.91 14.94
C PHE A 210 -10.54 2.31 14.38
N LEU A 211 -10.75 3.62 14.23
CA LEU A 211 -12.01 4.25 13.80
C LEU A 211 -13.23 3.74 14.56
N GLY A 212 -13.11 3.67 15.89
CA GLY A 212 -14.21 3.33 16.80
C GLY A 212 -14.47 1.84 17.01
N ALA A 213 -13.73 0.94 16.35
CA ALA A 213 -13.89 -0.51 16.51
C ALA A 213 -12.53 -1.22 16.62
N PRO A 214 -12.46 -2.39 17.28
CA PRO A 214 -11.23 -3.18 17.31
C PRO A 214 -10.90 -3.72 15.92
N ALA A 215 -9.66 -3.54 15.48
CA ALA A 215 -9.12 -4.07 14.23
C ALA A 215 -7.76 -4.73 14.47
N SER A 216 -7.44 -5.75 13.70
CA SER A 216 -6.19 -6.51 13.86
C SER A 216 -5.07 -5.88 13.05
N PHE A 217 -3.92 -5.64 13.69
CA PHE A 217 -2.72 -5.09 13.06
C PHE A 217 -1.54 -6.07 13.19
N PRO A 218 -0.65 -6.15 12.18
CA PRO A 218 0.45 -7.11 12.18
C PRO A 218 1.46 -6.79 13.28
N THR A 219 1.91 -7.82 13.99
CA THR A 219 2.91 -7.67 15.05
C THR A 219 4.34 -7.90 14.56
N ALA A 220 4.51 -8.66 13.48
CA ALA A 220 5.83 -9.06 12.97
C ALA A 220 6.76 -7.88 12.63
N PRO A 221 6.32 -6.79 11.95
CA PRO A 221 7.19 -5.66 11.64
C PRO A 221 7.78 -4.99 12.89
N TRP A 222 6.99 -4.87 13.96
CA TRP A 222 7.42 -4.30 15.23
C TRP A 222 8.44 -5.18 15.95
N LEU A 223 8.29 -6.50 15.85
CA LEU A 223 9.26 -7.47 16.37
C LEU A 223 10.58 -7.41 15.59
N ILE A 224 10.52 -7.27 14.27
CA ILE A 224 11.70 -7.03 13.42
C ILE A 224 12.43 -5.77 13.90
N ALA A 225 11.72 -4.65 13.99
CA ALA A 225 12.31 -3.39 14.44
C ALA A 225 12.92 -3.48 15.84
N ALA A 226 12.28 -4.18 16.79
CA ALA A 226 12.82 -4.39 18.14
C ALA A 226 14.07 -5.28 18.19
N VAL A 227 14.19 -6.24 17.27
CA VAL A 227 15.38 -7.09 17.16
C VAL A 227 16.54 -6.33 16.52
N LEU A 228 16.25 -5.57 15.46
CA LEU A 228 17.26 -4.80 14.73
C LEU A 228 17.74 -3.56 15.49
N LYS A 229 16.91 -3.00 16.38
CA LYS A 229 17.21 -1.79 17.18
C LYS A 229 17.60 -0.58 16.32
N VAL A 230 17.05 -0.53 15.11
CA VAL A 230 17.19 0.58 14.17
C VAL A 230 16.06 1.59 14.36
N PRO A 231 16.25 2.86 13.95
CA PRO A 231 15.18 3.85 13.97
C PRO A 231 13.98 3.42 13.14
N VAL A 232 12.79 3.80 13.60
CA VAL A 232 11.51 3.61 12.91
C VAL A 232 10.91 4.97 12.62
N VAL A 233 10.58 5.23 11.36
CA VAL A 233 9.89 6.43 10.90
C VAL A 233 8.57 6.00 10.26
N LEU A 234 7.46 6.66 10.60
CA LEU A 234 6.20 6.47 9.88
C LEU A 234 6.18 7.36 8.64
N ALA A 235 5.62 6.86 7.55
CA ALA A 235 5.45 7.61 6.32
C ALA A 235 4.02 7.52 5.78
N PHE A 236 3.45 8.68 5.43
CA PHE A 236 2.12 8.80 4.85
C PHE A 236 2.15 9.71 3.62
N GLY A 237 1.83 9.15 2.44
CA GLY A 237 1.78 9.89 1.17
C GLY A 237 0.35 10.23 0.76
N LEU A 238 -0.24 11.25 1.36
CA LEU A 238 -1.65 11.58 1.23
C LEU A 238 -1.94 12.30 -0.10
N TYR A 239 -2.87 11.76 -0.90
CA TYR A 239 -3.37 12.45 -2.09
C TYR A 239 -4.38 13.53 -1.72
N ARG A 240 -4.10 14.77 -2.13
CA ARG A 240 -4.94 15.97 -1.88
C ARG A 240 -5.79 16.38 -3.07
N GLY A 241 -5.93 15.49 -4.05
CA GLY A 241 -6.63 15.78 -5.29
C GLY A 241 -5.76 16.55 -6.28
N GLY A 242 -6.19 16.55 -7.55
CA GLY A 242 -5.44 17.25 -8.58
C GLY A 242 -4.09 16.56 -8.82
N ARG A 243 -2.99 17.33 -8.75
CA ARG A 243 -1.60 16.85 -8.82
C ARG A 243 -0.87 16.93 -7.46
N ARG A 244 -1.62 17.16 -6.38
CA ARG A 244 -1.08 17.53 -5.07
C ARG A 244 -1.00 16.33 -4.14
N TYR A 245 0.12 16.23 -3.44
CA TYR A 245 0.38 15.22 -2.43
C TYR A 245 1.01 15.86 -1.20
N ASP A 246 0.68 15.32 -0.04
CA ASP A 246 1.39 15.60 1.19
C ASP A 246 2.18 14.35 1.56
N LEU A 247 3.47 14.50 1.82
CA LEU A 247 4.33 13.44 2.34
C LEU A 247 4.72 13.77 3.77
N ARG A 248 4.16 13.03 4.72
CA ARG A 248 4.40 13.23 6.15
C ARG A 248 5.31 12.13 6.68
N PHE A 249 6.42 12.54 7.27
CA PHE A 249 7.33 11.66 8.02
C PHE A 249 7.23 11.94 9.51
N GLU A 250 7.17 10.88 10.31
CA GLU A 250 7.12 11.00 11.77
C GLU A 250 8.14 10.06 12.39
N VAL A 251 9.12 10.60 13.12
CA VAL A 251 10.05 9.77 13.89
C VAL A 251 9.25 9.05 14.97
N PHE A 252 9.09 7.74 14.82
CA PHE A 252 8.33 6.91 15.73
C PHE A 252 9.20 6.40 16.89
N SER A 253 10.42 5.99 16.57
CA SER A 253 11.40 5.55 17.55
C SER A 253 12.79 5.73 16.97
N GLU A 254 13.76 6.07 17.81
CA GLU A 254 15.17 6.11 17.42
C GLU A 254 15.85 4.73 17.54
N GLY A 255 15.09 3.71 17.94
CA GLY A 255 15.53 2.36 18.21
C GLY A 255 14.58 1.73 19.22
N LEU A 256 13.82 0.71 18.79
CA LEU A 256 12.88 0.03 19.66
C LEU A 256 13.64 -0.93 20.59
N ASP A 257 13.56 -0.69 21.90
CA ASP A 257 14.00 -1.66 22.90
C ASP A 257 12.79 -2.37 23.49
N VAL A 258 12.51 -3.57 22.99
CA VAL A 258 11.42 -4.43 23.50
C VAL A 258 12.03 -5.74 24.02
N PRO A 259 12.50 -5.75 25.28
CA PRO A 259 13.02 -6.96 25.91
C PRO A 259 12.00 -8.08 25.89
N ARG A 260 12.45 -9.33 25.72
CA ARG A 260 11.57 -10.50 25.66
C ARG A 260 10.60 -10.59 26.86
N SER A 261 11.06 -10.23 28.05
CA SER A 261 10.25 -10.23 29.28
C SER A 261 9.12 -9.18 29.31
N GLN A 262 9.26 -8.08 28.57
CA GLN A 262 8.29 -6.98 28.55
C GLN A 262 7.46 -6.94 27.26
N ARG A 263 7.72 -7.87 26.32
CA ARG A 263 7.12 -7.90 24.99
C ARG A 263 5.59 -7.95 25.02
N SER A 264 5.01 -8.72 25.94
CA SER A 264 3.55 -8.82 26.08
C SER A 264 2.88 -7.50 26.45
N ARG A 265 3.62 -6.56 27.05
CA ARG A 265 3.14 -5.23 27.43
C ARG A 265 3.47 -4.18 26.37
N LEU A 266 4.74 -4.09 25.97
CA LEU A 266 5.22 -3.00 25.08
C LEU A 266 4.74 -3.14 23.64
N LEU A 267 4.58 -4.37 23.14
CA LEU A 267 4.16 -4.60 21.76
C LEU A 267 2.73 -4.10 21.48
N PRO A 268 1.73 -4.38 22.34
CA PRO A 268 0.42 -3.70 22.29
C PRO A 268 0.51 -2.17 22.24
N GLU A 269 1.30 -1.56 23.13
CA GLU A 269 1.45 -0.09 23.22
C GLU A 269 1.99 0.50 21.89
N LEU A 270 2.95 -0.18 21.24
CA LEU A 270 3.48 0.24 19.94
C LEU A 270 2.41 0.17 18.85
N VAL A 271 1.64 -0.92 18.80
CA VAL A 271 0.58 -1.11 17.81
C VAL A 271 -0.55 -0.10 18.01
N GLU A 272 -0.93 0.19 19.26
CA GLU A 272 -1.93 1.22 19.58
C GLU A 272 -1.48 2.63 19.20
N ARG A 273 -0.21 2.96 19.46
CA ARG A 273 0.34 4.24 19.05
C ARG A 273 0.36 4.38 17.52
N TYR A 274 0.74 3.32 16.81
CA TYR A 274 0.68 3.30 15.34
C TYR A 274 -0.74 3.42 14.80
N SER A 275 -1.69 2.64 15.32
CA SER A 275 -3.08 2.67 14.86
C SER A 275 -3.71 4.05 15.09
N SER A 276 -3.34 4.73 16.19
CA SER A 276 -3.73 6.12 16.46
C SER A 276 -3.17 7.11 15.43
N ARG A 277 -1.89 6.98 15.04
CA ARG A 277 -1.31 7.83 13.97
C ARG A 277 -1.92 7.55 12.61
N LEU A 278 -2.14 6.27 12.26
CA LEU A 278 -2.86 5.89 11.05
C LEU A 278 -4.28 6.48 11.06
N GLN A 279 -4.98 6.43 12.19
CA GLN A 279 -6.33 6.98 12.34
C GLN A 279 -6.33 8.50 12.15
N HIS A 280 -5.36 9.21 12.72
CA HIS A 280 -5.22 10.65 12.55
C HIS A 280 -5.15 11.04 11.07
N HIS A 281 -4.26 10.40 10.30
CA HIS A 281 -4.13 10.68 8.88
C HIS A 281 -5.30 10.16 8.04
N ALA A 282 -5.93 9.05 8.44
CA ALA A 282 -7.15 8.57 7.80
C ALA A 282 -8.31 9.56 7.97
N CYS A 283 -8.45 10.18 9.14
CA CYS A 283 -9.44 11.23 9.39
C CYS A 283 -9.13 12.53 8.63
N ASP A 284 -7.85 12.90 8.53
CA ASP A 284 -7.41 14.07 7.78
C ASP A 284 -7.58 13.91 6.24
N ALA A 285 -7.42 12.68 5.74
CA ALA A 285 -7.59 12.35 4.34
C ALA A 285 -8.54 11.15 4.11
N PRO A 286 -9.86 11.29 4.38
CA PRO A 286 -10.82 10.17 4.46
C PRO A 286 -11.00 9.30 3.22
N TYR A 287 -10.55 9.76 2.05
CA TYR A 287 -10.67 9.03 0.80
C TYR A 287 -9.35 8.38 0.37
N ASN A 288 -8.33 8.34 1.24
CA ASN A 288 -7.01 7.82 0.90
C ASN A 288 -6.75 6.38 1.36
N TRP A 289 -7.60 5.79 2.20
CA TRP A 289 -7.28 4.48 2.78
C TRP A 289 -7.81 3.34 1.92
N PHE A 290 -6.92 2.75 1.13
CA PHE A 290 -7.28 1.84 0.04
C PHE A 290 -7.41 0.38 0.49
N ASN A 291 -8.15 0.16 1.59
CA ASN A 291 -8.57 -1.16 2.04
C ASN A 291 -10.01 -1.44 1.56
N PHE A 292 -10.14 -2.11 0.42
CA PHE A 292 -11.41 -2.49 -0.21
C PHE A 292 -11.91 -3.89 0.21
N TYR A 293 -11.53 -4.34 1.40
CA TYR A 293 -12.00 -5.58 2.05
C TYR A 293 -12.47 -5.27 3.48
N ASP A 294 -13.11 -6.22 4.15
CA ASP A 294 -13.51 -6.01 5.55
C ASP A 294 -12.30 -6.06 6.49
N PHE A 295 -11.78 -4.88 6.83
CA PHE A 295 -10.63 -4.73 7.71
C PHE A 295 -10.92 -5.07 9.18
N TRP A 296 -12.18 -4.95 9.63
CA TRP A 296 -12.56 -5.18 11.03
C TRP A 296 -13.03 -6.61 11.28
N ARG A 297 -13.37 -7.37 10.24
CA ARG A 297 -13.74 -8.79 10.31
C ARG A 297 -13.01 -9.58 9.23
N PRO A 298 -11.74 -9.95 9.47
CA PRO A 298 -11.00 -10.77 8.52
C PRO A 298 -11.60 -12.18 8.34
N ASP A 299 -12.34 -12.68 9.35
CA ASP A 299 -12.89 -14.03 9.38
C ASP A 299 -14.43 -14.03 9.42
N ASP A 300 -15.04 -13.96 8.23
CA ASP A 300 -16.27 -14.69 7.89
C ASP A 300 -16.45 -14.59 6.36
N THR A 301 -16.17 -15.68 5.64
CA THR A 301 -16.35 -15.84 4.18
C THR A 301 -15.55 -14.92 3.24
N SER A 302 -14.32 -15.30 2.90
CA SER A 302 -13.81 -15.16 1.52
C SER A 302 -12.65 -16.10 1.22
N THR A 303 -12.97 -17.35 0.95
CA THR A 303 -12.24 -18.24 0.02
C THR A 303 -12.45 -17.80 -1.44
N HIS A 304 -12.54 -16.49 -1.70
CA HIS A 304 -12.82 -15.95 -3.02
C HIS A 304 -11.74 -14.96 -3.41
N ASP A 305 -10.93 -15.41 -4.38
CA ASP A 305 -10.31 -14.63 -5.45
C ASP A 305 -10.42 -13.11 -5.25
N MET A 306 -9.41 -12.55 -4.61
CA MET A 306 -9.19 -11.12 -4.55
C MET A 306 -8.58 -10.69 -5.88
N VAL A 307 -9.47 -10.34 -6.77
CA VAL A 307 -9.19 -9.97 -8.13
C VAL A 307 -8.37 -8.66 -8.21
N ALA A 308 -7.11 -8.80 -8.65
CA ALA A 308 -6.58 -7.94 -9.70
C ALA A 308 -7.44 -8.13 -10.96
N GLY A 309 -8.11 -7.08 -11.43
CA GLY A 309 -8.84 -7.00 -12.71
C GLY A 309 -9.61 -8.26 -13.17
N ASP A 310 -10.90 -8.35 -12.81
CA ASP A 310 -11.85 -9.33 -13.35
C ASP A 310 -13.25 -9.03 -12.79
N ALA A 311 -14.13 -8.57 -13.66
CA ALA A 311 -15.53 -8.84 -13.46
C ALA A 311 -16.23 -8.95 -14.81
N GLY A 312 -16.63 -10.19 -15.10
CA GLY A 312 -17.96 -10.48 -15.60
C GLY A 312 -18.00 -11.04 -17.02
N ALA A 313 -18.25 -12.34 -17.13
CA ALA A 313 -18.99 -12.91 -18.26
C ALA A 313 -19.58 -14.28 -17.92
N GLU A 314 -20.61 -14.33 -17.07
CA GLU A 314 -21.57 -15.43 -17.11
C GLU A 314 -23.01 -14.89 -17.02
N ARG A 315 -23.65 -14.79 -18.18
CA ARG A 315 -25.05 -15.17 -18.46
C ARG A 315 -25.44 -14.65 -19.84
N LEU A 316 -25.23 -15.47 -20.88
CA LEU A 316 -26.13 -15.53 -22.04
C LEU A 316 -25.82 -16.77 -22.90
N ALA A 317 -26.38 -17.92 -22.52
CA ALA A 317 -26.60 -19.06 -23.42
C ALA A 317 -27.63 -20.03 -22.81
N ALA A 318 -28.78 -19.50 -22.42
CA ALA A 318 -30.00 -20.28 -22.24
C ALA A 318 -31.08 -19.61 -23.08
N ARG A 319 -31.01 -19.82 -24.41
CA ARG A 319 -32.11 -19.74 -25.41
C ARG A 319 -31.55 -19.89 -26.82
N GLY A 320 -32.01 -20.94 -27.52
CA GLY A 320 -31.64 -21.33 -28.89
C GLY A 320 -30.82 -22.62 -28.85
N GLY A 321 -31.33 -23.83 -29.03
CA GLY A 321 -32.48 -24.22 -29.85
C GLY A 321 -31.97 -24.81 -31.16
N ALA A 322 -31.49 -26.06 -31.11
CA ALA A 322 -31.61 -27.13 -32.11
C ALA A 322 -31.00 -28.39 -31.52
#